data_AF-A0A815NY75-F1
#
_entry.id   AF-A0A815NY75-F1
#
_cell.length_a   1.000
_cell.length_b   1.000
_cell.length_c   1.000
_cell.angle_alpha   90.00
_cell.angle_beta   90.00
_cell.angle_gamma   90.00
#
_symmetry.space_group_name_H-M   'P 1'
#
loop_
_entity.id
_entity.type
_entity.pdbx_description
1 polymer ?
#
loop_
_entity_poly.entity_id
_entity_poly.type
_entity_poly.pdbx_seq_one_letter_code
_entity_poly.pdbx_strand_id
1 'polypeptide(L)'
;MRNTFTSCTNRRRTVENRTSLPSKNNSNITYSPNEPDLLECLLMDYNDNYLINCLLGCAYGQALGDAYGLSTEFEKRKTVASNYPDRSKIIPFPDYKLTGHSSRWERGDWTDDTDQWILIFETLIGGNGDERIFAKRLKRRIEYGFPELNDSAGMGLGANIEQVI
;
A
#
# COMPACT_ATOMS: atom_id res chain seq x y z
N MET A 1 58.66 5.74 2.08
CA MET A 1 57.26 5.33 2.34
C MET A 1 56.73 4.65 1.09
N ARG A 2 56.49 3.34 1.14
CA ARG A 2 56.10 2.54 -0.03
C ARG A 2 54.58 2.54 -0.16
N ASN A 3 54.09 2.96 -1.33
CA ASN A 3 52.70 2.80 -1.75
C ASN A 3 52.46 1.32 -2.12
N THR A 4 51.48 0.69 -1.49
CA THR A 4 50.93 -0.59 -1.93
C THR A 4 49.55 -0.34 -2.55
N PHE A 5 49.50 -0.38 -3.89
CA PHE A 5 48.25 -0.56 -4.63
C PHE A 5 47.85 -2.04 -4.52
N THR A 6 46.72 -2.34 -3.89
CA THR A 6 46.12 -3.67 -3.93
C THR A 6 45.10 -3.69 -5.07
N SER A 7 45.38 -4.45 -6.12
CA SER A 7 44.46 -4.67 -7.23
C SER A 7 43.29 -5.55 -6.78
N CYS A 8 42.07 -5.04 -6.84
CA CYS A 8 40.87 -5.86 -6.67
C CYS A 8 40.56 -6.57 -8.00
N THR A 9 40.73 -7.89 -8.01
CA THR A 9 40.50 -8.75 -9.17
C THR A 9 39.01 -8.99 -9.40
N ASN A 10 38.55 -8.72 -10.62
CA ASN A 10 37.22 -9.07 -11.12
C ASN A 10 36.97 -10.58 -11.01
N ARG A 11 36.11 -11.00 -10.08
CA ARG A 11 35.58 -12.37 -10.06
C ARG A 11 34.25 -12.39 -10.82
N ARG A 12 34.30 -12.70 -12.13
CA ARG A 12 33.11 -13.09 -12.92
C ARG A 12 32.43 -14.26 -12.21
N ARG A 13 31.20 -14.08 -11.72
CA ARG A 13 30.32 -15.22 -11.43
C ARG A 13 29.78 -15.73 -12.77
N THR A 14 30.08 -16.98 -13.06
CA THR A 14 29.48 -17.77 -14.14
C THR A 14 27.98 -17.90 -13.88
N VAL A 15 27.18 -17.49 -14.86
CA VAL A 15 25.73 -17.72 -14.88
C VAL A 15 25.51 -19.19 -15.21
N GLU A 16 25.04 -19.97 -14.23
CA GLU A 16 24.56 -21.34 -14.47
C GLU A 16 23.18 -21.28 -15.10
N ASN A 17 23.02 -21.98 -16.23
CA ASN A 17 21.78 -22.12 -16.98
C ASN A 17 20.67 -22.74 -16.12
N ARG A 18 19.67 -21.95 -15.71
CA ARG A 18 18.36 -22.49 -15.32
C ARG A 18 17.55 -22.75 -16.58
N THR A 19 17.22 -24.03 -16.76
CA THR A 19 16.24 -24.52 -17.73
C THR A 19 14.92 -23.78 -17.59
N SER A 20 14.43 -23.24 -18.71
CA SER A 20 13.17 -22.53 -18.81
C SER A 20 11.97 -23.46 -18.59
N LEU A 21 11.08 -23.07 -17.68
CA LEU A 21 9.71 -23.62 -17.62
C LEU A 21 8.88 -23.01 -18.75
N PRO A 22 7.95 -23.77 -19.37
CA PRO A 22 7.20 -23.29 -20.51
C PRO A 22 6.23 -22.19 -20.09
N SER A 23 6.38 -21.00 -20.68
CA SER A 23 5.47 -19.88 -20.49
C SER A 23 4.12 -20.19 -21.12
N LYS A 24 3.08 -20.34 -20.29
CA LYS A 24 1.71 -20.20 -20.77
C LYS A 24 1.45 -18.70 -20.94
N ASN A 25 1.66 -18.23 -22.16
CA ASN A 25 1.21 -16.93 -22.62
C ASN A 25 -0.31 -16.84 -22.44
N ASN A 26 -0.78 -15.99 -21.53
CA ASN A 26 -2.12 -15.41 -21.57
C ASN A 26 -2.21 -14.21 -20.62
N SER A 27 -1.84 -13.04 -21.13
CA SER A 27 -2.57 -11.79 -20.91
C SER A 27 -1.90 -10.69 -21.73
N ASN A 28 -2.70 -9.88 -22.40
CA ASN A 28 -2.26 -8.65 -23.04
C ASN A 28 -1.80 -7.68 -21.96
N ILE A 29 -0.56 -7.81 -21.50
CA ILE A 29 0.07 -6.79 -20.68
C ILE A 29 0.44 -5.66 -21.63
N THR A 30 -0.21 -4.50 -21.48
CA THR A 30 0.15 -3.23 -22.14
C THR A 30 1.45 -2.68 -21.57
N TYR A 31 2.50 -3.48 -21.49
CA TYR A 31 3.85 -2.99 -21.26
C TYR A 31 4.42 -2.60 -22.62
N SER A 32 4.79 -1.33 -22.77
CA SER A 32 5.56 -0.89 -23.94
C SER A 32 6.87 -1.70 -23.96
N PRO A 33 7.16 -2.51 -24.99
CA PRO A 33 8.31 -3.41 -25.00
C PRO A 33 9.67 -2.70 -24.90
N ASN A 34 9.69 -1.38 -25.02
CA ASN A 34 10.89 -0.55 -25.08
C ASN A 34 11.02 0.42 -23.90
N GLU A 35 10.12 0.37 -22.92
CA GLU A 35 10.30 1.15 -21.69
C GLU A 35 11.32 0.43 -20.82
N PRO A 36 12.43 1.07 -20.42
CA PRO A 36 13.40 0.44 -19.54
C PRO A 36 12.68 0.03 -18.26
N ASP A 37 12.92 -1.20 -17.81
CA ASP A 37 12.44 -1.64 -16.51
C ASP A 37 13.19 -0.86 -15.43
N LEU A 38 12.62 0.28 -15.04
CA LEU A 38 13.17 1.15 -14.00
C LEU A 38 13.25 0.42 -12.66
N LEU A 39 12.47 -0.66 -12.49
CA LEU A 39 12.47 -1.48 -11.29
C LEU A 39 13.78 -2.28 -11.18
N GLU A 40 14.33 -2.76 -12.29
CA GLU A 40 15.59 -3.51 -12.27
C GLU A 40 16.75 -2.61 -11.80
N CYS A 41 16.85 -1.38 -12.31
CA CYS A 41 17.81 -0.39 -11.81
C CYS A 41 17.58 -0.03 -10.34
N LEU A 42 16.32 0.08 -9.91
CA LEU A 42 15.99 0.36 -8.51
C LEU A 42 16.29 -0.81 -7.59
N LEU A 43 16.18 -2.06 -8.04
CA LEU A 43 16.36 -3.24 -7.20
C LEU A 43 17.82 -3.70 -7.12
N MET A 44 18.65 -3.33 -8.10
CA MET A 44 20.07 -3.71 -8.14
C MET A 44 20.93 -3.02 -7.07
N ASP A 45 20.53 -1.82 -6.61
CA ASP A 45 21.37 -0.97 -5.76
C ASP A 45 20.98 -1.00 -4.27
N TYR A 46 19.89 -1.66 -3.89
CA TYR A 46 19.43 -1.69 -2.50
C TYR A 46 19.51 -3.07 -1.88
N ASN A 47 19.90 -3.10 -0.60
CA ASN A 47 19.80 -4.32 0.19
C ASN A 47 18.32 -4.60 0.55
N ASP A 48 18.00 -5.87 0.72
CA ASP A 48 16.63 -6.34 1.04
C ASP A 48 16.04 -5.62 2.27
N ASN A 49 16.84 -5.33 3.29
CA ASN A 49 16.36 -4.65 4.51
C ASN A 49 15.85 -3.23 4.22
N TYR A 50 16.50 -2.51 3.31
CA TYR A 50 16.05 -1.19 2.89
C TYR A 50 14.71 -1.27 2.15
N LEU A 51 14.58 -2.20 1.21
CA LEU A 51 13.35 -2.41 0.45
C LEU A 51 12.19 -2.82 1.37
N ILE A 52 12.44 -3.72 2.32
CA ILE A 52 11.47 -4.11 3.35
C ILE A 52 11.06 -2.89 4.18
N ASN A 53 12.01 -2.06 4.61
CA ASN A 53 11.70 -0.85 5.36
C ASN A 53 10.84 0.13 4.55
N CYS A 54 11.10 0.30 3.26
CA CYS A 54 10.27 1.11 2.38
C CYS A 54 8.86 0.52 2.21
N LEU A 55 8.75 -0.79 2.05
CA LEU A 55 7.45 -1.46 1.93
C LEU A 55 6.63 -1.32 3.21
N LEU A 56 7.25 -1.53 4.38
CA LEU A 56 6.61 -1.31 5.67
C LEU A 56 6.21 0.15 5.85
N GLY A 57 7.08 1.09 5.47
CA GLY A 57 6.78 2.53 5.50
C GLY A 57 5.59 2.89 4.61
N CYS A 58 5.48 2.27 3.43
CA CYS A 58 4.31 2.43 2.54
C CYS A 58 3.04 1.86 3.18
N ALA A 59 3.10 0.62 3.69
CA ALA A 59 1.95 -0.06 4.29
C ALA A 59 1.42 0.64 5.54
N TYR A 60 2.30 1.03 6.47
CA TYR A 60 1.90 1.75 7.68
C TYR A 60 1.58 3.22 7.39
N GLY A 61 2.32 3.85 6.48
CA GLY A 61 2.11 5.26 6.13
C GLY A 61 0.76 5.50 5.48
N GLN A 62 0.32 4.61 4.59
CA GLN A 62 -1.01 4.71 3.97
C GLN A 62 -2.12 4.50 5.01
N ALA A 63 -2.01 3.48 5.87
CA ALA A 63 -3.02 3.20 6.90
C ALA A 63 -3.12 4.32 7.95
N LEU A 64 -1.98 4.85 8.38
CA LEU A 64 -1.95 5.98 9.31
C LEU A 64 -2.51 7.25 8.66
N GLY A 65 -2.20 7.48 7.37
CA GLY A 65 -2.70 8.62 6.62
C GLY A 65 -4.22 8.59 6.47
N ASP A 66 -4.78 7.43 6.16
CA ASP A 66 -6.21 7.14 6.10
C ASP A 66 -6.90 7.44 7.45
N ALA A 67 -6.48 6.75 8.51
CA ALA A 67 -7.03 6.94 9.86
C ALA A 67 -6.92 8.39 10.36
N TYR A 68 -5.80 9.06 10.08
CA TYR A 68 -5.61 10.47 10.43
C TYR A 68 -6.49 11.40 9.57
N GLY A 69 -6.72 11.06 8.30
CA GLY A 69 -7.54 11.79 7.34
C GLY A 69 -8.99 11.95 7.78
N LEU A 70 -9.56 10.94 8.46
CA LEU A 70 -10.89 10.97 9.07
C LEU A 70 -11.13 12.20 9.97
N SER A 71 -10.08 12.75 10.57
CA SER A 71 -10.18 13.95 11.41
C SER A 71 -10.68 15.20 10.67
N THR A 72 -10.66 15.17 9.33
CA THR A 72 -11.00 16.31 8.46
C THR A 72 -11.84 15.95 7.23
N GLU A 73 -12.19 14.68 7.06
CA GLU A 73 -12.95 14.24 5.89
C GLU A 73 -14.33 14.93 5.82
N PHE A 74 -14.69 15.41 4.63
CA PHE A 74 -15.88 16.23 4.34
C PHE A 74 -16.00 17.54 5.14
N GLU A 75 -15.00 17.92 5.93
CA GLU A 75 -15.01 19.16 6.69
C GLU A 75 -14.61 20.36 5.84
N LYS A 76 -15.26 21.49 6.08
CA LYS A 76 -14.84 22.75 5.45
C LYS A 76 -13.55 23.22 6.08
N ARG A 77 -12.62 23.72 5.27
CA ARG A 77 -11.35 24.32 5.74
C ARG A 77 -11.53 25.35 6.86
N LYS A 78 -12.61 26.16 6.82
CA LYS A 78 -12.95 27.13 7.89
C LYS A 78 -13.31 26.43 9.21
N THR A 79 -14.07 25.34 9.15
CA THR A 79 -14.43 24.53 10.32
C THR A 79 -13.18 23.88 10.94
N VAL A 80 -12.33 23.27 10.11
CA VAL A 80 -11.05 22.69 10.55
C VAL A 80 -10.17 23.75 11.23
N ALA A 81 -10.01 24.92 10.62
CA ALA A 81 -9.21 26.01 11.20
C ALA A 81 -9.82 26.58 12.49
N SER A 82 -11.14 26.52 12.67
CA SER A 82 -11.80 26.91 13.91
C SER A 82 -11.63 25.87 15.01
N ASN A 83 -11.64 24.58 14.65
CA ASN A 83 -11.44 23.47 15.59
C ASN A 83 -9.97 23.35 16.03
N TYR A 84 -9.03 23.68 15.13
CA TYR A 84 -7.59 23.61 15.34
C TYR A 84 -6.93 24.94 14.92
N PRO A 85 -6.99 25.98 15.77
CA PRO A 85 -6.53 27.32 15.41
C PRO A 85 -5.01 27.45 15.31
N ASP A 86 -4.27 26.65 16.06
CA ASP A 86 -2.81 26.64 16.06
C ASP A 86 -2.27 25.74 14.94
N ARG A 87 -1.98 26.34 13.78
CA ARG A 87 -1.47 25.63 12.60
C ARG A 87 -0.04 25.11 12.75
N SER A 88 0.67 25.48 13.81
CA SER A 88 1.99 24.92 14.11
C SER A 88 1.92 23.55 14.77
N LYS A 89 0.73 23.15 15.24
CA LYS A 89 0.47 21.86 15.87
C LYS A 89 -0.25 20.94 14.92
N ILE A 90 0.07 19.65 15.03
CA ILE A 90 -0.68 18.59 14.39
C ILE A 90 -2.06 18.45 15.06
N ILE A 91 -3.02 17.91 14.31
CA ILE A 91 -4.31 17.51 14.88
C ILE A 91 -4.01 16.37 15.87
N PRO A 92 -4.52 16.41 17.10
CA PRO A 92 -4.35 15.31 18.05
C PRO A 92 -4.89 14.01 17.46
N PHE A 93 -4.12 12.93 17.54
CA PHE A 93 -4.51 11.62 17.04
C PHE A 93 -4.20 10.55 18.10
N PRO A 94 -5.12 9.63 18.40
CA PRO A 94 -6.44 9.44 17.79
C PRO A 94 -7.54 10.36 18.37
N ASP A 95 -7.17 11.28 19.28
CA ASP A 95 -8.09 12.13 20.05
C ASP A 95 -8.55 13.41 19.32
N TYR A 96 -8.73 13.34 18.00
CA TYR A 96 -9.24 14.46 17.21
C TYR A 96 -10.71 14.76 17.54
N LYS A 97 -11.21 15.94 17.18
CA LYS A 97 -12.63 16.26 17.32
C LYS A 97 -13.46 15.44 16.33
N LEU A 98 -14.39 14.63 16.84
CA LEU A 98 -15.29 13.83 16.00
C LEU A 98 -16.19 14.72 15.14
N THR A 99 -16.39 14.30 13.90
CA THR A 99 -17.33 14.88 12.94
C THR A 99 -18.51 13.94 12.77
N GLY A 100 -19.56 14.39 12.07
CA GLY A 100 -20.67 13.49 11.73
C GLY A 100 -20.21 12.28 10.91
N HIS A 101 -19.19 12.47 10.06
CA HIS A 101 -18.63 11.39 9.27
C HIS A 101 -17.75 10.46 10.10
N SER A 102 -16.72 10.99 10.79
CA SER A 102 -15.77 10.17 11.54
C SER A 102 -16.36 9.49 12.77
N SER A 103 -17.52 9.94 13.28
CA SER A 103 -18.23 9.27 14.38
C SER A 103 -18.71 7.85 14.07
N ARG A 104 -18.60 7.40 12.81
CA ARG A 104 -18.95 6.04 12.37
C ARG A 104 -17.87 5.00 12.69
N TRP A 105 -16.64 5.42 13.00
CA TRP A 105 -15.51 4.55 13.28
C TRP A 105 -15.01 4.73 14.72
N GLU A 106 -14.26 3.74 15.22
CA GLU A 106 -13.51 3.92 16.45
C GLU A 106 -12.38 4.94 16.28
N ARG A 107 -11.95 5.54 17.39
CA ARG A 107 -10.90 6.56 17.34
C ARG A 107 -9.58 5.93 16.92
N GLY A 108 -9.05 6.40 15.79
CA GLY A 108 -7.79 5.92 15.23
C GLY A 108 -7.93 4.70 14.34
N ASP A 109 -9.16 4.26 14.10
CA ASP A 109 -9.47 3.23 13.12
C ASP A 109 -9.31 3.76 11.68
N TRP A 110 -9.15 2.85 10.73
CA TRP A 110 -8.98 3.16 9.31
C TRP A 110 -10.30 3.02 8.53
N THR A 111 -10.28 3.31 7.23
CA THR A 111 -11.47 3.28 6.37
C THR A 111 -11.35 2.24 5.26
N ASP A 112 -12.24 2.33 4.26
CA ASP A 112 -12.19 1.46 3.10
C ASP A 112 -10.93 1.65 2.24
N ASP A 113 -10.20 2.75 2.38
CA ASP A 113 -8.90 2.96 1.71
C ASP A 113 -7.88 1.90 2.15
N THR A 114 -7.69 1.74 3.47
CA THR A 114 -6.77 0.72 4.02
C THR A 114 -7.25 -0.69 3.70
N ASP A 115 -8.55 -0.93 3.77
CA ASP A 115 -9.11 -2.25 3.46
C ASP A 115 -8.88 -2.64 2.00
N GLN A 116 -9.12 -1.72 1.06
CA GLN A 116 -8.83 -1.96 -0.35
C GLN A 116 -7.33 -2.18 -0.60
N TRP A 117 -6.45 -1.46 0.11
CA TRP A 117 -5.01 -1.68 0.04
C TRP A 117 -4.63 -3.11 0.45
N ILE A 118 -5.17 -3.61 1.58
CA ILE A 118 -4.94 -4.98 2.05
C ILE A 118 -5.40 -5.99 0.98
N LEU A 119 -6.59 -5.81 0.42
CA LEU A 119 -7.15 -6.72 -0.60
C LEU A 119 -6.30 -6.75 -1.87
N ILE A 120 -5.78 -5.60 -2.32
CA ILE A 120 -4.84 -5.53 -3.46
C ILE A 120 -3.58 -6.33 -3.11
N PHE A 121 -3.00 -6.09 -1.94
CA PHE A 121 -1.75 -6.71 -1.53
C PHE A 121 -1.86 -8.24 -1.42
N GLU A 122 -2.93 -8.74 -0.79
CA GLU A 122 -3.23 -10.17 -0.74
C GLU A 122 -3.48 -10.79 -2.12
N THR A 123 -4.02 -10.00 -3.06
CA THR A 123 -4.26 -10.45 -4.43
C THR A 123 -2.99 -10.51 -5.25
N LEU A 124 -2.04 -9.60 -5.02
CA LEU A 124 -0.71 -9.71 -5.59
C LEU A 124 0.01 -10.97 -5.07
N ILE A 125 0.00 -11.20 -3.75
CA ILE A 125 0.70 -12.33 -3.13
C ILE A 125 0.06 -13.69 -3.48
N GLY A 126 -1.26 -13.82 -3.28
CA GLY A 126 -1.95 -15.11 -3.39
C GLY A 126 -2.62 -15.37 -4.74
N GLY A 127 -2.74 -14.35 -5.58
CA GLY A 127 -3.48 -14.41 -6.85
C GLY A 127 -2.74 -13.83 -8.05
N ASN A 128 -1.47 -13.44 -7.90
CA ASN A 128 -0.66 -12.80 -8.95
C ASN A 128 -1.37 -11.62 -9.62
N GLY A 129 -2.16 -10.86 -8.84
CA GLY A 129 -2.90 -9.70 -9.34
C GLY A 129 -4.18 -10.01 -10.14
N ASP A 130 -4.69 -11.25 -10.12
CA ASP A 130 -5.94 -11.62 -10.82
C ASP A 130 -7.14 -10.82 -10.29
N GLU A 131 -7.76 -10.05 -11.18
CA GLU A 131 -8.86 -9.13 -10.87
C GLU A 131 -10.11 -9.85 -10.34
N ARG A 132 -10.32 -11.12 -10.71
CA ARG A 132 -11.46 -11.93 -10.27
C ARG A 132 -11.25 -12.41 -8.85
N ILE A 133 -10.00 -12.67 -8.46
CA ILE A 133 -9.65 -12.98 -7.08
C ILE A 133 -9.85 -11.73 -6.22
N PHE A 134 -9.40 -10.56 -6.69
CA PHE A 134 -9.65 -9.28 -6.01
C PHE A 134 -11.15 -9.06 -5.79
N ALA A 135 -11.97 -9.17 -6.84
CA ALA A 135 -13.42 -8.96 -6.75
C ALA A 135 -14.09 -9.90 -5.74
N LYS A 136 -13.70 -11.18 -5.71
CA LYS A 136 -14.21 -12.15 -4.71
C LYS A 136 -13.83 -11.76 -3.29
N ARG A 137 -12.59 -11.31 -3.07
CA ARG A 137 -12.13 -10.86 -1.76
C ARG A 137 -12.82 -9.58 -1.32
N LEU A 138 -12.98 -8.62 -2.22
CA LEU A 138 -13.72 -7.38 -1.97
C LEU A 138 -15.14 -7.68 -1.51
N LYS A 139 -15.87 -8.52 -2.26
CA LYS A 139 -17.21 -8.96 -1.87
C LYS A 139 -17.23 -9.58 -0.47
N ARG A 140 -16.28 -10.46 -0.16
CA ARG A 140 -16.16 -11.07 1.17
C ARG A 140 -15.89 -10.02 2.26
N ARG A 141 -14.98 -9.07 2.04
CA ARG A 141 -14.71 -7.96 2.99
C ARG A 141 -15.96 -7.15 3.25
N ILE A 142 -16.76 -6.87 2.22
CA ILE A 142 -18.00 -6.11 2.40
C ILE A 142 -18.98 -6.84 3.32
N GLU A 143 -19.08 -8.17 3.18
CA GLU A 143 -19.98 -9.01 3.97
C GLU A 143 -19.48 -9.24 5.42
N TYR A 144 -18.16 -9.31 5.64
CA TYR A 144 -17.59 -9.80 6.91
C TYR A 144 -16.50 -8.94 7.56
N GLY A 145 -16.04 -7.87 6.90
CA GLY A 145 -14.84 -7.11 7.32
C GLY A 145 -13.57 -7.96 7.32
N PHE A 146 -12.60 -7.56 8.15
CA PHE A 146 -11.44 -8.36 8.58
C PHE A 146 -11.56 -8.78 10.06
N PRO A 147 -12.23 -9.90 10.37
CA PRO A 147 -12.46 -10.33 11.76
C PRO A 147 -11.17 -10.52 12.57
N GLU A 148 -10.10 -10.94 11.92
CA GLU A 148 -8.77 -11.10 12.52
C GLU A 148 -8.13 -9.77 12.96
N LEU A 149 -8.61 -8.64 12.43
CA LEU A 149 -8.23 -7.29 12.81
C LEU A 149 -9.28 -6.61 13.70
N ASN A 150 -10.30 -7.34 14.14
CA ASN A 150 -11.52 -6.81 14.80
C ASN A 150 -12.31 -5.82 13.94
N ASP A 151 -12.12 -5.83 12.61
CA ASP A 151 -13.01 -5.15 11.68
C ASP A 151 -14.15 -6.08 11.29
N SER A 152 -15.38 -5.67 11.57
CA SER A 152 -16.57 -6.55 11.49
C SER A 152 -17.52 -6.21 10.35
N ALA A 153 -17.26 -5.15 9.58
CA ALA A 153 -18.09 -4.81 8.43
C ALA A 153 -17.35 -3.91 7.45
N GLY A 154 -17.62 -4.11 6.15
CA GLY A 154 -17.07 -3.24 5.13
C GLY A 154 -17.71 -1.85 5.09
N MET A 155 -17.38 -1.00 6.05
CA MET A 155 -17.85 0.38 6.13
C MET A 155 -17.01 1.29 5.23
N GLY A 156 -17.58 2.43 4.78
CA GLY A 156 -16.83 3.46 4.05
C GLY A 156 -16.98 3.46 2.53
N LEU A 157 -17.52 2.38 1.94
CA LEU A 157 -17.52 2.16 0.49
C LEU A 157 -17.92 3.40 -0.33
N GLY A 158 -17.00 3.83 -1.20
CA GLY A 158 -17.27 4.86 -2.19
C GLY A 158 -18.35 4.42 -3.21
N ALA A 159 -19.11 5.39 -3.72
CA ALA A 159 -20.25 5.16 -4.62
C ALA A 159 -19.93 4.37 -5.90
N ASN A 160 -18.68 4.39 -6.35
CA ASN A 160 -18.24 3.60 -7.51
C ASN A 160 -17.97 2.15 -7.15
N ILE A 161 -17.39 1.89 -5.97
CA ILE A 161 -17.17 0.54 -5.47
C ILE A 161 -18.52 -0.13 -5.21
N GLU A 162 -19.49 0.61 -4.68
CA GLU A 162 -20.85 0.11 -4.47
C GLU A 162 -21.51 -0.43 -5.74
N GLN A 163 -21.19 0.13 -6.91
CA GLN A 163 -21.79 -0.27 -8.20
C GLN A 163 -21.23 -1.58 -8.78
N VAL A 164 -20.10 -2.07 -8.26
CA VAL A 164 -19.39 -3.23 -8.84
C VAL A 164 -19.45 -4.48 -7.94
N ILE A 165 -20.24 -4.44 -6.87
CA ILE A 165 -20.48 -5.55 -5.93
C ILE A 165 -21.67 -6.40 -6.40
#